data_AF-A0A2S5CBQ5-F1
#
_entry.id   AF-A0A2S5CBQ5-F1
#
_cell.length_a   1.000
_cell.length_b   1.000
_cell.length_c   1.000
_cell.angle_alpha   90.00
_cell.angle_beta   90.00
_cell.angle_gamma   90.00
#
_symmetry.space_group_name_H-M   'P 1'
#
loop_
_entity.id
_entity.type
_entity.pdbx_description
1 polymer ?
#
loop_
_entity_poly.entity_id
_entity_poly.type
_entity_poly.pdbx_seq_one_letter_code
_entity_poly.pdbx_strand_id
1 'polypeptide(L)'
;GGGNNSGPNSTLSIYQYGGGNSAVALQSDAKNSDLTITQHGGGNGADVGQGSDDSSIDLLQKGFGNSATLDQWNGKNSTMEVKQFGGGNGAAVDQTASGSTVTVHQVGFGNNATAHQY
;
A
#
# COMPACT_ATOMS: atom_id res chain seq x y z
N GLY A 1 34.39 -17.79 11.16
CA GLY A 1 33.39 -16.96 11.86
C GLY A 1 32.28 -16.65 10.89
N GLY A 2 31.05 -17.04 11.23
CA GLY A 2 29.88 -16.88 10.37
C GLY A 2 29.48 -15.41 10.22
N GLY A 3 29.20 -15.01 8.99
CA GLY A 3 28.56 -13.75 8.65
C GLY A 3 27.33 -14.04 7.82
N ASN A 4 26.25 -14.50 8.45
CA ASN A 4 24.91 -14.36 7.89
C ASN A 4 24.55 -12.87 7.99
N ASN A 5 25.09 -12.07 7.08
CA ASN A 5 24.70 -10.69 6.90
C ASN A 5 23.49 -10.66 5.97
N SER A 6 22.39 -11.27 6.42
CA SER A 6 21.08 -10.96 5.86
C SER A 6 20.75 -9.57 6.39
N GLY A 7 21.08 -8.54 5.61
CA GLY A 7 20.56 -7.20 5.85
C GLY A 7 19.04 -7.28 6.02
N PRO A 8 18.42 -6.32 6.73
CA PRO A 8 16.98 -6.31 6.87
C PRO A 8 16.35 -6.35 5.48
N ASN A 9 15.68 -7.46 5.15
CA ASN A 9 15.11 -7.66 3.83
C ASN A 9 13.82 -6.86 3.76
N SER A 10 13.70 -6.07 2.73
CA SER A 10 12.53 -5.25 2.45
C SER A 10 11.99 -5.67 1.10
N THR A 11 10.71 -6.01 1.04
CA THR A 11 10.10 -6.55 -0.18
C THR A 11 9.10 -5.55 -0.74
N LEU A 12 9.29 -5.20 -2.01
CA LEU A 12 8.31 -4.46 -2.79
C LEU A 12 7.82 -5.35 -3.91
N SER A 13 6.51 -5.59 -3.96
CA SER A 13 5.86 -6.42 -4.97
C SER A 13 4.68 -5.70 -5.60
N ILE A 14 4.63 -5.72 -6.94
CA ILE A 14 3.51 -5.17 -7.72
C ILE A 14 2.99 -6.26 -8.64
N TYR A 15 1.70 -6.57 -8.51
CA TYR A 15 0.98 -7.52 -9.32
C TYR A 15 -0.17 -6.82 -10.06
N GLN A 16 -0.14 -6.86 -11.39
CA GLN A 16 -1.17 -6.25 -12.23
C GLN A 16 -1.77 -7.28 -13.17
N TYR A 17 -3.09 -7.39 -13.14
CA TYR A 17 -3.87 -8.31 -13.94
C TYR A 17 -4.96 -7.54 -14.68
N GLY A 18 -5.01 -7.68 -16.01
CA GLY A 18 -5.91 -6.94 -16.90
C GLY A 18 -5.18 -5.87 -17.69
N GLY A 19 -5.81 -4.72 -17.95
CA GLY A 19 -5.29 -3.73 -18.91
C GLY A 19 -5.41 -2.28 -18.44
N GLY A 20 -4.36 -1.48 -18.67
CA GLY A 20 -4.35 -0.05 -18.33
C GLY A 20 -4.21 0.25 -16.83
N ASN A 21 -3.77 -0.72 -16.02
CA ASN A 21 -3.42 -0.46 -14.63
C ASN A 21 -2.06 0.24 -14.54
N SER A 22 -1.90 1.14 -13.59
CA SER A 22 -0.65 1.85 -13.29
C SER A 22 -0.40 1.80 -11.79
N ALA A 23 0.83 1.48 -11.40
CA ALA A 23 1.24 1.46 -10.02
C ALA A 23 2.65 2.03 -9.91
N VAL A 24 2.82 2.98 -9.00
CA VAL A 24 4.11 3.51 -8.58
C VAL A 24 4.26 3.16 -7.11
N ALA A 25 5.40 2.62 -6.75
CA ALA A 25 5.72 2.27 -5.38
C ALA A 25 7.17 2.65 -5.07
N LEU A 26 7.36 3.25 -3.89
CA LEU A 26 8.66 3.62 -3.37
C LEU A 26 8.83 3.03 -1.97
N GLN A 27 9.90 2.28 -1.77
CA GLN A 27 10.32 1.82 -0.46
C GLN A 27 11.70 2.39 -0.14
N SER A 28 11.77 3.28 0.86
CA SER A 28 12.99 3.98 1.27
C SER A 28 13.08 4.00 2.78
N ASP A 29 14.23 3.66 3.36
CA ASP A 29 14.42 3.64 4.82
C ASP A 29 13.40 2.76 5.59
N ALA A 30 12.88 1.71 4.95
CA ALA A 30 11.90 0.79 5.52
C ALA A 30 12.52 -0.59 5.76
N LYS A 31 13.26 -0.80 6.84
CA LYS A 31 13.92 -2.09 7.13
C LYS A 31 12.88 -3.15 7.51
N ASN A 32 13.08 -4.42 7.09
CA ASN A 32 12.17 -5.53 7.42
C ASN A 32 10.70 -5.24 7.09
N SER A 33 10.46 -4.59 5.96
CA SER A 33 9.14 -4.07 5.63
C SER A 33 8.65 -4.58 4.29
N ASP A 34 7.34 -4.72 4.17
CA ASP A 34 6.71 -5.28 2.98
C ASP A 34 5.71 -4.30 2.38
N LEU A 35 5.82 -4.05 1.08
CA LEU A 35 4.88 -3.27 0.28
C LEU A 35 4.35 -4.18 -0.83
N THR A 36 3.05 -4.45 -0.81
CA THR A 36 2.37 -5.19 -1.88
C THR A 36 1.27 -4.36 -2.52
N ILE A 37 1.29 -4.28 -3.85
CA ILE A 37 0.21 -3.72 -4.66
C ILE A 37 -0.33 -4.83 -5.56
N THR A 38 -1.63 -5.08 -5.49
CA THR A 38 -2.33 -6.02 -6.35
C THR A 38 -3.50 -5.33 -7.05
N GLN A 39 -3.45 -5.27 -8.38
CA GLN A 39 -4.47 -4.65 -9.22
C GLN A 39 -5.09 -5.69 -10.14
N HIS A 40 -6.40 -5.89 -10.05
CA HIS A 40 -7.19 -6.74 -10.94
C HIS A 40 -8.24 -5.92 -11.67
N GLY A 41 -8.25 -5.99 -13.01
CA GLY A 41 -9.21 -5.29 -13.86
C GLY A 41 -8.52 -4.24 -14.73
N GLY A 42 -9.10 -3.04 -14.89
CA GLY A 42 -8.54 -2.08 -15.83
C GLY A 42 -8.65 -0.61 -15.43
N GLY A 43 -7.61 0.16 -15.76
CA GLY A 43 -7.55 1.58 -15.42
C GLY A 43 -7.34 1.87 -13.94
N ASN A 44 -6.88 0.91 -13.13
CA ASN A 44 -6.60 1.18 -11.71
C ASN A 44 -5.26 1.90 -11.55
N GLY A 45 -5.20 2.90 -10.68
CA GLY A 45 -4.02 3.70 -10.35
C GLY A 45 -3.63 3.52 -8.89
N ALA A 46 -2.34 3.39 -8.62
CA ALA A 46 -1.78 3.32 -7.28
C ALA A 46 -0.49 4.16 -7.18
N ASP A 47 -0.36 4.92 -6.11
CA ASP A 47 0.87 5.61 -5.69
C ASP A 47 1.12 5.29 -4.22
N VAL A 48 2.23 4.62 -3.90
CA VAL A 48 2.49 4.07 -2.57
C VAL A 48 3.91 4.37 -2.10
N GLY A 49 4.05 5.08 -0.99
CA GLY A 49 5.32 5.35 -0.30
C GLY A 49 5.42 4.61 1.03
N GLN A 50 6.52 3.87 1.25
CA GLN A 50 6.82 3.23 2.52
C GLN A 50 8.24 3.59 3.00
N GLY A 51 8.31 4.25 4.15
CA GLY A 51 9.54 4.55 4.88
C GLY A 51 9.40 4.40 6.39
N SER A 52 8.87 3.25 6.80
CA SER A 52 8.69 2.85 8.20
C SER A 52 9.35 1.49 8.41
N ASP A 53 10.05 1.27 9.53
CA ASP A 53 10.70 -0.01 9.83
C ASP A 53 9.68 -1.03 10.35
N ASP A 54 9.94 -2.33 10.14
CA ASP A 54 9.12 -3.45 10.59
C ASP A 54 7.62 -3.28 10.26
N SER A 55 7.31 -2.69 9.10
CA SER A 55 5.96 -2.24 8.75
C SER A 55 5.47 -2.84 7.42
N SER A 56 4.17 -2.82 7.19
CA SER A 56 3.57 -3.35 5.97
C SER A 56 2.52 -2.45 5.34
N ILE A 57 2.49 -2.42 4.01
CA ILE A 57 1.40 -1.87 3.20
C ILE A 57 0.87 -2.96 2.27
N ASP A 58 -0.43 -3.22 2.30
CA ASP A 58 -1.14 -4.09 1.36
C ASP A 58 -2.27 -3.30 0.67
N LEU A 59 -2.14 -3.12 -0.65
CA LEU A 59 -3.15 -2.51 -1.50
C LEU A 59 -3.73 -3.54 -2.47
N LEU A 60 -5.04 -3.76 -2.40
CA LEU A 60 -5.80 -4.57 -3.35
C LEU A 60 -6.86 -3.72 -4.04
N GLN A 61 -6.74 -3.58 -5.37
CA GLN A 61 -7.74 -2.94 -6.22
C GLN A 61 -8.35 -3.98 -7.16
N LYS A 62 -9.66 -4.16 -7.12
CA LYS A 62 -10.39 -5.08 -7.99
C LYS A 62 -11.57 -4.39 -8.65
N GLY A 63 -11.48 -4.22 -9.97
CA GLY A 63 -12.49 -3.60 -10.81
C GLY A 63 -11.86 -2.58 -11.75
N PHE A 64 -12.49 -1.42 -11.95
CA PHE A 64 -12.04 -0.45 -12.95
C PHE A 64 -11.92 0.98 -12.44
N GLY A 65 -10.89 1.70 -12.87
CA GLY A 65 -10.75 3.12 -12.55
C GLY A 65 -10.57 3.44 -11.05
N ASN A 66 -10.16 2.48 -10.22
CA ASN A 66 -9.88 2.76 -8.82
C ASN A 66 -8.56 3.52 -8.69
N SER A 67 -8.43 4.39 -7.69
CA SER A 67 -7.24 5.19 -7.41
C SER A 67 -6.90 5.11 -5.92
N ALA A 68 -5.62 4.91 -5.60
CA ALA A 68 -5.14 4.89 -4.22
C ALA A 68 -3.81 5.66 -4.10
N THR A 69 -3.70 6.49 -3.07
CA THR A 69 -2.46 7.17 -2.65
C THR A 69 -2.21 6.80 -1.19
N LEU A 70 -1.12 6.11 -0.91
CA LEU A 70 -0.81 5.53 0.40
C LEU A 70 0.59 5.94 0.85
N ASP A 71 0.71 6.52 2.03
CA ASP A 71 1.98 6.99 2.58
C ASP A 71 2.17 6.46 4.01
N GLN A 72 3.24 5.71 4.25
CA GLN A 72 3.60 5.18 5.57
C GLN A 72 5.03 5.58 5.94
N TRP A 73 5.20 6.64 6.73
CA TRP A 73 6.52 7.24 7.01
C TRP A 73 6.77 7.46 8.49
N ASN A 74 8.02 7.30 8.93
CA ASN A 74 8.46 7.59 10.30
C ASN A 74 7.81 6.72 11.40
N GLY A 75 7.05 5.69 11.02
CA GLY A 75 6.48 4.71 11.94
C GLY A 75 7.41 3.52 12.18
N LYS A 76 7.08 2.72 13.19
CA LYS A 76 7.60 1.35 13.37
C LYS A 76 6.47 0.40 13.71
N ASN A 77 6.57 -0.84 13.24
CA ASN A 77 5.62 -1.90 13.59
C ASN A 77 4.17 -1.53 13.24
N SER A 78 3.98 -0.96 12.04
CA SER A 78 2.70 -0.40 11.57
C SER A 78 2.19 -1.13 10.33
N THR A 79 0.87 -1.22 10.20
CA THR A 79 0.22 -1.92 9.08
C THR A 79 -0.82 -1.03 8.42
N MET A 80 -0.76 -0.94 7.08
CA MET A 80 -1.75 -0.27 6.26
C MET A 80 -2.38 -1.27 5.30
N GLU A 81 -3.70 -1.44 5.37
CA GLU A 81 -4.46 -2.29 4.45
C GLU A 81 -5.51 -1.47 3.72
N VAL A 82 -5.47 -1.46 2.38
CA VAL A 82 -6.47 -0.80 1.54
C VAL A 82 -7.04 -1.76 0.52
N LYS A 83 -8.36 -1.94 0.56
CA LYS A 83 -9.11 -2.82 -0.35
C LYS A 83 -10.19 -2.02 -1.08
N GLN A 84 -10.10 -1.94 -2.41
CA GLN A 84 -11.07 -1.26 -3.28
C GLN A 84 -11.72 -2.27 -4.23
N PHE A 85 -13.02 -2.48 -4.09
CA PHE A 85 -13.82 -3.36 -4.93
C PHE A 85 -14.86 -2.55 -5.72
N GLY A 86 -14.94 -2.75 -7.03
CA GLY A 86 -15.87 -2.05 -7.91
C GLY A 86 -15.17 -0.99 -8.75
N GLY A 87 -15.84 0.13 -9.04
CA GLY A 87 -15.37 1.09 -10.04
C GLY A 87 -15.23 2.52 -9.53
N GLY A 88 -14.13 3.19 -9.87
CA GLY A 88 -13.96 4.62 -9.56
C GLY A 88 -13.81 4.94 -8.07
N ASN A 89 -13.35 4.00 -7.23
CA ASN A 89 -13.10 4.28 -5.82
C ASN A 89 -11.78 5.05 -5.65
N GLY A 90 -11.73 6.00 -4.71
CA GLY A 90 -10.56 6.78 -4.33
C GLY A 90 -10.19 6.53 -2.87
N ALA A 91 -8.92 6.24 -2.59
CA ALA A 91 -8.40 6.11 -1.23
C ALA A 91 -7.16 6.99 -1.06
N ALA A 92 -7.12 7.78 0.02
CA ALA A 92 -5.94 8.51 0.45
C ALA A 92 -5.64 8.14 1.91
N VAL A 93 -4.48 7.56 2.16
CA VAL A 93 -4.09 7.14 3.51
C VAL A 93 -2.70 7.65 3.84
N ASP A 94 -2.57 8.30 5.00
CA ASP A 94 -1.31 8.79 5.52
C ASP A 94 -1.13 8.30 6.96
N GLN A 95 -0.09 7.51 7.20
CA GLN A 95 0.18 6.87 8.49
C GLN A 95 1.61 7.16 8.95
N THR A 96 1.72 7.92 10.03
CA THR A 96 3.00 8.21 10.69
C THR A 96 3.11 7.64 12.11
N ALA A 97 1.98 7.19 12.69
CA ALA A 97 1.96 6.58 14.00
C ALA A 97 2.70 5.22 14.01
N SER A 98 3.47 4.97 15.08
CA SER A 98 4.06 3.64 15.34
C SER A 98 3.04 2.69 16.01
N GLY A 99 3.19 1.38 15.80
CA GLY A 99 2.34 0.36 16.43
C GLY A 99 0.87 0.43 16.00
N SER A 100 0.60 1.00 14.84
CA SER A 100 -0.74 1.41 14.43
C SER A 100 -1.23 0.65 13.21
N THR A 101 -2.56 0.51 13.10
CA THR A 101 -3.19 -0.17 11.96
C THR A 101 -4.23 0.74 11.32
N VAL A 102 -4.07 1.01 10.03
CA VAL A 102 -5.10 1.65 9.20
C VAL A 102 -5.71 0.61 8.26
N THR A 103 -7.04 0.56 8.21
CA THR A 103 -7.77 -0.28 7.27
C THR A 103 -8.80 0.56 6.51
N VAL A 104 -8.73 0.54 5.19
CA VAL A 104 -9.72 1.15 4.30
C VAL A 104 -10.34 0.07 3.44
N HIS A 105 -11.66 -0.05 3.47
CA HIS A 105 -12.40 -1.00 2.65
C HIS A 105 -13.54 -0.28 1.93
N GLN A 106 -13.46 -0.24 0.60
CA GLN A 106 -14.44 0.41 -0.26
C GLN A 106 -15.05 -0.62 -1.20
N VAL A 107 -16.39 -0.66 -1.26
CA VAL A 107 -17.15 -1.56 -2.12
C VAL A 107 -18.19 -0.76 -2.89
N GLY A 108 -18.25 -0.92 -4.21
CA GLY A 108 -19.23 -0.26 -5.06
C GLY A 108 -18.60 0.74 -6.04
N PHE A 109 -19.33 1.81 -6.36
CA PHE A 109 -18.92 2.79 -7.35
C PHE A 109 -18.73 4.18 -6.74
N GLY A 110 -17.59 4.82 -7.02
CA GLY A 110 -17.36 6.23 -6.67
C GLY A 110 -17.14 6.51 -5.18
N ASN A 111 -16.73 5.53 -4.37
CA ASN A 111 -16.46 5.79 -2.96
C ASN A 111 -15.17 6.60 -2.80
N ASN A 112 -15.14 7.53 -1.83
CA ASN A 112 -13.93 8.23 -1.45
C ASN A 112 -13.66 8.02 0.05
N ALA A 113 -12.44 7.65 0.41
CA ALA A 113 -12.03 7.41 1.79
C ALA A 113 -10.70 8.10 2.04
N THR A 114 -10.64 8.83 3.15
CA THR A 114 -9.42 9.47 3.63
C THR A 114 -9.17 9.02 5.06
N ALA A 115 -7.97 8.52 5.33
CA ALA A 115 -7.55 8.12 6.67
C ALA A 115 -6.20 8.76 7.00
N HIS A 116 -6.11 9.32 8.20
CA HIS A 116 -4.88 9.89 8.74
C HIS A 116 -4.65 9.31 10.11
N GLN A 117 -3.43 8.84 10.37
CA GLN A 117 -3.05 8.32 11.69
C GLN A 117 -1.65 8.80 12.07
N TYR A 118 -1.59 9.66 13.08
CA TYR A 118 -0.39 10.35 13.54
C TYR A 118 0.12 9.83 14.88
#